data_AF-A0A1A8VIC9-F1
#
_entry.id   AF-A0A1A8VIC9-F1
#
_cell.length_a   1.000
_cell.length_b   1.000
_cell.length_c   1.000
_cell.angle_alpha   90.00
_cell.angle_beta   90.00
_cell.angle_gamma   90.00
#
_symmetry.space_group_name_H-M   'P 1'
#
loop_
_entity.id
_entity.type
_entity.pdbx_description
1 polymer ?
#
loop_
_entity_poly.entity_id
_entity_poly.type
_entity_poly.pdbx_seq_one_letter_code
_entity_poly.pdbx_strand_id
1 'polypeptide(L)'
;MDESKNEDTSCAPILFTGDTLFIAGCGRFFEGSAREMFRNIEKVKTFRSETLLYCGHEYTLNNLRFALSIENDNEHMINKMNEVEEKMKNKKHSVPSTIKDEHLINPFFRTHLYTNKFNTNDEIKILDKLRELKNNY
;
A
#
# COMPACT_ATOMS: atom_id res chain seq x y z
N MET A 1 10.69 -35.98 12.67
CA MET A 1 11.76 -35.22 11.99
C MET A 1 11.08 -33.99 11.44
N ASP A 2 11.09 -32.93 12.24
CA ASP A 2 10.46 -31.66 11.90
C ASP A 2 11.52 -30.85 11.17
N GLU A 3 11.33 -30.66 9.87
CA GLU A 3 12.18 -29.80 9.04
C GLU A 3 11.88 -28.35 9.42
N SER A 4 12.43 -27.89 10.54
CA SER A 4 12.55 -26.48 10.85
C SER A 4 13.42 -25.84 9.76
N LYS A 5 12.78 -25.31 8.71
CA LYS A 5 13.43 -24.50 7.70
C LYS A 5 14.14 -23.35 8.42
N ASN A 6 15.47 -23.43 8.47
CA ASN A 6 16.32 -22.29 8.74
C ASN A 6 16.06 -21.27 7.64
N GLU A 7 15.09 -20.37 7.84
CA GLU A 7 14.97 -19.18 7.01
C GLU A 7 16.23 -18.34 7.26
N ASP A 8 17.07 -18.24 6.23
CA ASP A 8 18.20 -17.32 6.24
C ASP A 8 17.67 -15.89 6.35
N THR A 9 17.72 -15.33 7.55
CA THR A 9 17.26 -13.97 7.85
C THR A 9 18.23 -12.89 7.38
N SER A 10 19.34 -13.24 6.73
CA SER A 10 20.40 -12.29 6.36
C SER A 10 20.02 -11.33 5.23
N CYS A 11 19.05 -11.69 4.37
CA CYS A 11 18.61 -10.86 3.25
C CYS A 11 17.12 -10.49 3.36
N ALA A 12 16.78 -9.27 2.93
CA ALA A 12 15.41 -8.80 2.86
C ALA A 12 14.65 -9.53 1.72
N PRO A 13 13.50 -10.16 1.99
CA PRO A 13 12.68 -10.77 0.94
C PRO A 13 12.19 -9.73 -0.09
N ILE A 14 11.87 -10.19 -1.30
CA ILE A 14 11.35 -9.34 -2.36
C ILE A 14 9.95 -9.83 -2.75
N LEU A 15 9.00 -8.89 -2.84
CA LEU A 15 7.64 -9.12 -3.28
C LEU A 15 7.35 -8.34 -4.57
N PHE A 16 7.05 -9.07 -5.63
CA PHE A 16 6.53 -8.49 -6.88
C PHE A 16 5.00 -8.53 -6.86
N THR A 17 4.36 -7.37 -6.90
CA THR A 17 2.89 -7.25 -6.71
C THR A 17 2.11 -7.02 -7.99
N GLY A 18 2.80 -6.78 -9.11
CA GLY A 18 2.18 -6.39 -10.38
C GLY A 18 1.20 -5.24 -10.16
N ASP A 19 -0.05 -5.45 -10.57
CA ASP A 19 -1.11 -4.44 -10.47
C ASP A 19 -2.02 -4.64 -9.25
N THR A 20 -1.70 -5.59 -8.37
CA THR A 20 -2.49 -5.83 -7.15
C THR A 20 -2.23 -4.70 -6.13
N LEU A 21 -0.96 -4.43 -5.85
CA LEU A 21 -0.53 -3.39 -4.91
C LEU A 21 0.48 -2.46 -5.57
N PHE A 22 0.38 -1.19 -5.19
CA PHE A 22 1.31 -0.13 -5.57
C PHE A 22 1.83 0.55 -4.31
N ILE A 23 2.92 1.30 -4.43
CA ILE A 23 3.34 2.18 -3.34
C ILE A 23 2.22 3.17 -3.05
N ALA A 24 1.75 3.19 -1.80
CA ALA A 24 0.62 3.99 -1.33
C ALA A 24 -0.72 3.73 -2.06
N GLY A 25 -0.90 2.60 -2.75
CA GLY A 25 -2.12 2.30 -3.51
C GLY A 25 -2.41 0.82 -3.71
N CYS A 26 -3.52 0.53 -4.40
CA CYS A 26 -3.88 -0.79 -4.88
C CYS A 26 -4.46 -0.73 -6.30
N GLY A 27 -4.59 -1.90 -6.94
CA GLY A 27 -5.24 -2.08 -8.24
C GLY A 27 -6.70 -1.66 -8.27
N ARG A 28 -7.20 -1.43 -9.49
CA ARG A 28 -8.65 -1.35 -9.73
C ARG A 28 -9.26 -2.75 -9.73
N PHE A 29 -10.51 -2.86 -9.30
CA PHE A 29 -11.20 -4.15 -9.17
C PHE A 29 -11.93 -4.49 -10.48
N PHE A 30 -11.19 -4.70 -11.56
CA PHE A 30 -11.78 -5.01 -12.87
C PHE A 30 -12.44 -6.39 -12.90
N GLU A 31 -11.76 -7.40 -12.35
CA GLU A 31 -12.20 -8.81 -12.37
C GLU A 31 -12.30 -9.40 -10.95
N GLY A 32 -12.54 -8.55 -9.94
CA GLY A 32 -12.60 -8.98 -8.55
C GLY A 32 -13.41 -8.03 -7.67
N SER A 33 -13.54 -8.39 -6.40
CA SER A 33 -14.30 -7.67 -5.39
C SER A 33 -13.41 -6.99 -4.35
N ALA A 34 -13.95 -6.00 -3.64
CA ALA A 34 -13.29 -5.39 -2.49
C ALA A 34 -12.88 -6.44 -1.44
N ARG A 35 -13.68 -7.50 -1.23
CA ARG A 35 -13.37 -8.59 -0.32
C ARG A 35 -12.14 -9.39 -0.77
N GLU A 36 -11.97 -9.62 -2.06
CA GLU A 36 -10.78 -10.29 -2.60
C GLU A 36 -9.53 -9.43 -2.43
N MET A 37 -9.61 -8.14 -2.79
CA MET A 37 -8.50 -7.22 -2.58
C MET A 37 -8.14 -7.10 -1.10
N PHE A 38 -9.14 -7.00 -0.21
CA PHE A 38 -8.92 -6.95 1.23
C PHE A 38 -8.16 -8.20 1.72
N ARG A 39 -8.57 -9.40 1.32
CA ARG A 39 -7.84 -10.64 1.66
C ARG A 39 -6.39 -10.63 1.17
N ASN A 40 -6.14 -10.11 -0.03
CA ASN A 40 -4.78 -9.98 -0.56
C ASN A 40 -3.94 -9.01 0.29
N ILE A 41 -4.50 -7.85 0.63
CA ILE A 41 -3.84 -6.85 1.49
C ILE A 41 -3.54 -7.43 2.87
N GLU A 42 -4.51 -8.07 3.51
CA GLU A 42 -4.33 -8.68 4.84
C GLU A 42 -3.23 -9.73 4.81
N LYS A 43 -3.14 -10.56 3.76
CA LYS A 43 -2.03 -11.48 3.57
C LYS A 43 -0.69 -10.75 3.49
N VAL A 44 -0.58 -9.72 2.65
CA VAL A 44 0.68 -8.97 2.47
C VAL A 44 1.10 -8.23 3.75
N LYS A 45 0.15 -7.71 4.54
CA LYS A 45 0.43 -7.07 5.83
C LYS A 45 1.18 -7.95 6.83
N THR A 46 1.04 -9.28 6.72
CA THR A 46 1.71 -10.24 7.61
C THR A 46 3.16 -10.54 7.24
N PHE A 47 3.64 -10.05 6.09
CA PHE A 47 5.00 -10.31 5.65
C PHE A 47 6.03 -9.55 6.49
N ARG A 48 7.28 -10.01 6.45
CA ARG A 48 8.42 -9.36 7.14
C ARG A 48 8.48 -7.88 6.79
N SER A 49 8.66 -7.02 7.79
CA SER A 49 8.58 -5.56 7.65
C SER A 49 9.57 -4.99 6.62
N GLU A 50 10.74 -5.61 6.50
CA GLU A 50 11.82 -5.27 5.57
C GLU A 50 11.61 -5.81 4.14
N THR A 51 10.53 -6.57 3.89
CA THR A 51 10.24 -7.09 2.55
C THR A 51 10.09 -5.95 1.56
N LEU A 52 10.88 -5.98 0.49
CA LEU A 52 10.87 -4.98 -0.57
C LEU A 52 9.67 -5.20 -1.50
N LEU A 53 8.87 -4.16 -1.71
CA LEU A 53 7.71 -4.19 -2.60
C LEU A 53 8.04 -3.53 -3.94
N TYR A 54 7.91 -4.31 -5.02
CA TYR A 54 8.05 -3.86 -6.40
C TYR A 54 6.71 -4.01 -7.15
N CYS A 55 6.12 -2.88 -7.51
CA CYS A 55 4.84 -2.82 -8.22
C CYS A 55 5.00 -2.59 -9.73
N GLY A 56 3.93 -2.83 -10.49
CA GLY A 56 3.95 -2.80 -11.96
C GLY A 56 4.03 -1.41 -12.59
N HIS A 57 3.67 -0.34 -11.84
CA HIS A 57 3.54 1.02 -12.40
C HIS A 57 4.05 2.11 -11.47
N GLU A 58 4.53 3.21 -12.06
CA GLU A 58 5.00 4.41 -11.37
C GLU A 58 3.82 5.37 -11.07
N TYR A 59 2.97 4.97 -10.13
CA TYR A 59 1.79 5.75 -9.70
C TYR A 59 1.94 6.44 -8.34
N THR A 60 3.13 6.37 -7.75
CA THR A 60 3.37 6.71 -6.35
C THR A 60 2.97 8.14 -5.98
N LEU A 61 3.28 9.15 -6.81
CA LEU A 61 2.89 10.53 -6.54
C LEU A 61 1.37 10.72 -6.53
N ASN A 62 0.66 10.16 -7.53
CA ASN A 62 -0.80 10.26 -7.59
C ASN A 62 -1.45 9.47 -6.45
N ASN A 63 -0.88 8.34 -6.07
CA ASN A 63 -1.32 7.55 -4.92
C ASN A 63 -1.17 8.32 -3.61
N LEU A 64 -0.02 8.97 -3.38
CA LEU A 64 0.23 9.78 -2.18
C LEU A 64 -0.65 11.03 -2.12
N ARG A 65 -0.90 11.70 -3.26
CA ARG A 65 -1.86 12.82 -3.32
C ARG A 65 -3.26 12.38 -2.91
N PHE A 66 -3.72 11.24 -3.40
CA PHE A 66 -4.99 10.65 -2.96
C PHE A 66 -4.94 10.28 -1.47
N ALA A 67 -3.87 9.62 -1.00
CA ALA A 67 -3.72 9.23 0.40
C ALA A 67 -3.81 10.44 1.35
N LEU A 68 -3.14 11.55 1.02
CA LEU A 68 -3.21 12.80 1.78
C LEU A 68 -4.58 13.49 1.71
N SER A 69 -5.39 13.24 0.67
CA SER A 69 -6.79 13.69 0.67
C SER A 69 -7.67 12.92 1.67
N ILE A 70 -7.25 11.71 2.04
CA ILE A 70 -7.91 10.87 3.05
C ILE A 70 -7.36 11.16 4.45
N GLU A 71 -6.05 11.36 4.60
CA GLU A 71 -5.37 11.57 5.88
C GLU A 71 -4.34 12.71 5.73
N ASN A 72 -4.83 13.95 5.82
CA ASN A 72 -4.10 15.18 5.48
C ASN A 72 -2.88 15.45 6.36
N ASP A 73 -2.90 15.01 7.62
CA ASP A 73 -1.86 15.31 8.61
C ASP A 73 -0.90 14.11 8.83
N ASN A 74 -0.89 13.12 7.93
CA ASN A 74 0.03 11.99 8.02
C ASN A 74 1.44 12.39 7.58
N GLU A 75 2.32 12.64 8.55
CA GLU A 75 3.71 13.04 8.30
C GLU A 75 4.49 12.02 7.46
N HIS A 76 4.21 10.72 7.58
CA HIS A 76 4.88 9.70 6.77
C HIS A 76 4.51 9.83 5.29
N MET A 77 3.24 10.08 4.97
CA MET A 77 2.77 10.32 3.60
C MET A 77 3.36 11.61 3.04
N ILE A 78 3.40 12.69 3.82
CA ILE A 78 4.01 13.98 3.41
C ILE A 78 5.49 13.79 3.09
N ASN A 79 6.24 13.18 4.02
CA ASN A 79 7.67 12.93 3.85
C ASN A 79 7.95 12.03 2.64
N LYS A 80 7.14 10.98 2.44
CA LYS A 80 7.27 10.10 1.29
C LYS A 80 6.98 10.82 -0.02
N MET A 81 5.99 11.72 -0.04
CA MET A 81 5.68 12.52 -1.23
C MET A 81 6.87 13.40 -1.61
N ASN A 82 7.47 14.10 -0.65
CA ASN A 82 8.66 14.92 -0.88
C ASN A 82 9.85 14.09 -1.39
N GLU A 83 10.11 12.91 -0.78
CA GLU A 83 11.17 11.98 -1.23
C GLU A 83 10.97 11.57 -2.70
N VAL A 84 9.74 11.20 -3.07
CA VAL A 84 9.41 10.74 -4.42
C VAL A 84 9.46 11.89 -5.42
N GLU A 85 9.00 13.09 -5.07
CA GLU A 85 9.12 14.26 -5.94
C GLU A 85 10.58 14.58 -6.28
N GLU A 86 11.49 14.52 -5.29
CA GLU A 86 12.93 14.68 -5.52
C GLU A 86 13.51 13.55 -6.39
N LYS A 87 13.08 12.30 -6.20
CA LYS A 87 13.48 11.19 -7.09
C LYS A 87 13.04 11.44 -8.53
N MET A 88 11.80 11.89 -8.74
CA MET A 88 11.27 12.18 -10.08
C MET A 88 12.02 13.32 -10.78
N LYS A 89 12.32 14.41 -10.05
CA LYS A 89 13.15 15.52 -10.58
C LYS A 89 14.52 15.03 -11.08
N ASN A 90 15.08 14.01 -10.40
CA ASN A 90 16.34 13.39 -10.74
C ASN A 90 16.21 12.19 -11.72
N LYS A 91 15.05 12.00 -12.36
CA LYS A 91 14.75 10.89 -13.30
C LYS A 91 15.00 9.50 -12.69
N LYS A 92 14.74 9.35 -11.39
CA LYS A 92 14.78 8.07 -10.66
C LYS A 92 13.37 7.55 -10.43
N HIS A 93 13.26 6.26 -10.13
CA HIS A 93 12.01 5.56 -9.85
C HIS A 93 11.67 5.61 -8.35
N SER A 94 10.39 5.48 -8.00
CA SER A 94 9.94 5.46 -6.61
C SER A 94 10.12 4.11 -5.95
N VAL A 95 10.09 3.02 -6.73
CA VAL A 95 10.33 1.65 -6.27
C VAL A 95 11.78 1.42 -5.81
N PRO A 96 12.01 0.49 -4.87
CA PRO A 96 10.99 -0.23 -4.08
C PRO A 96 10.44 0.61 -2.91
N SER A 97 9.34 0.11 -2.33
CA SER A 97 8.91 0.44 -0.96
C SER A 97 9.19 -0.75 -0.04
N THR A 98 8.81 -0.66 1.24
CA THR A 98 8.84 -1.79 2.19
C THR A 98 7.45 -2.06 2.76
N ILE A 99 7.20 -3.27 3.25
CA ILE A 99 5.94 -3.58 3.96
C ILE A 99 5.76 -2.66 5.17
N LYS A 100 6.84 -2.34 5.88
CA LYS A 100 6.85 -1.34 6.96
C LYS A 100 6.32 0.01 6.48
N ASP A 101 6.82 0.50 5.35
CA ASP A 101 6.41 1.81 4.81
C ASP A 101 4.93 1.79 4.39
N GLU A 102 4.46 0.72 3.73
CA GLU A 102 3.06 0.63 3.27
C GLU A 102 2.06 0.66 4.44
N HIS A 103 2.38 0.10 5.61
CA HIS A 103 1.55 0.26 6.81
C HIS A 103 1.38 1.72 7.25
N LEU A 104 2.36 2.57 6.95
CA LEU A 104 2.38 3.99 7.32
C LEU A 104 1.73 4.88 6.26
N ILE A 105 1.92 4.57 4.98
CA ILE A 105 1.59 5.47 3.86
C ILE A 105 0.42 5.02 2.99
N ASN A 106 0.00 3.75 3.04
CA ASN A 106 -0.99 3.22 2.12
C ASN A 106 -2.39 3.26 2.75
N PRO A 107 -3.33 4.08 2.24
CA PRO A 107 -4.66 4.18 2.83
C PRO A 107 -5.43 2.85 2.75
N PHE A 108 -5.14 1.98 1.77
CA PHE A 108 -5.76 0.67 1.67
C PHE A 108 -5.23 -0.32 2.72
N PHE A 109 -4.06 -0.07 3.32
CA PHE A 109 -3.55 -0.83 4.47
C PHE A 109 -4.11 -0.29 5.80
N ARG A 110 -4.64 0.92 5.79
CA ARG A 110 -5.04 1.70 6.98
C ARG A 110 -6.55 1.77 7.18
N THR A 111 -7.31 0.89 6.54
CA THR A 111 -8.79 0.87 6.56
C THR A 111 -9.38 0.91 7.98
N HIS A 112 -8.78 0.20 8.93
CA HIS A 112 -9.16 0.19 10.35
C HIS A 112 -9.10 1.58 11.03
N LEU A 113 -8.32 2.53 10.52
CA LEU A 113 -8.22 3.89 11.08
C LEU A 113 -9.33 4.81 10.57
N TYR A 114 -10.08 4.41 9.55
CA TYR A 114 -11.07 5.27 8.89
C TYR A 114 -12.52 4.94 9.26
N THR A 115 -12.74 4.13 10.29
CA THR A 115 -14.09 3.71 10.73
C THR A 115 -15.00 4.90 11.03
N ASN A 116 -14.47 5.89 11.75
CA ASN A 116 -15.18 7.15 12.05
C ASN A 116 -15.42 7.98 10.77
N LYS A 117 -14.41 8.08 9.90
CA LYS A 117 -14.48 8.88 8.65
C LYS A 117 -15.55 8.34 7.69
N PHE A 118 -15.75 7.02 7.64
CA PHE A 118 -16.71 6.37 6.74
C PHE A 118 -17.99 5.88 7.44
N ASN A 119 -18.14 6.18 8.73
CA ASN A 119 -19.27 5.81 9.59
C ASN A 119 -19.61 4.30 9.51
N THR A 120 -18.59 3.45 9.60
CA THR A 120 -18.75 1.99 9.59
C THR A 120 -17.54 1.28 10.18
N ASN A 121 -17.74 0.13 10.83
CA ASN A 121 -16.66 -0.73 11.31
C ASN A 121 -16.29 -1.85 10.32
N ASP A 122 -16.94 -1.90 9.16
CA ASP A 122 -16.68 -2.89 8.11
C ASP A 122 -15.55 -2.40 7.20
N GLU A 123 -14.34 -2.88 7.45
CA GLU A 123 -13.15 -2.48 6.68
C GLU A 123 -13.23 -2.82 5.20
N ILE A 124 -13.98 -3.86 4.81
CA ILE A 124 -14.17 -4.20 3.40
C ILE A 124 -15.00 -3.11 2.72
N LYS A 125 -16.05 -2.59 3.38
CA LYS A 125 -16.82 -1.44 2.87
C LYS A 125 -16.00 -0.16 2.83
N ILE A 126 -15.11 0.05 3.81
CA ILE A 126 -14.19 1.20 3.80
C ILE A 126 -13.25 1.10 2.59
N LEU A 127 -12.66 -0.08 2.37
CA LEU A 127 -11.78 -0.34 1.25
C LEU A 127 -12.49 -0.10 -0.10
N ASP A 128 -13.72 -0.57 -0.23
CA ASP A 128 -14.54 -0.37 -1.43
C ASP A 128 -14.80 1.12 -1.70
N LYS A 129 -15.25 1.86 -0.68
CA LYS A 129 -15.46 3.32 -0.78
C LYS A 129 -14.17 4.07 -1.10
N LEU A 130 -13.04 3.73 -0.47
CA LEU A 130 -11.74 4.32 -0.79
C LEU A 130 -11.37 4.05 -2.25
N ARG A 131 -11.66 2.84 -2.74
CA ARG A 131 -11.38 2.48 -4.12
C ARG A 131 -12.22 3.29 -5.10
N GLU A 132 -13.51 3.44 -4.82
CA GLU A 132 -14.43 4.28 -5.60
C GLU A 132 -13.99 5.74 -5.62
N LEU A 133 -13.63 6.32 -4.46
CA LEU A 133 -13.10 7.68 -4.38
C LEU A 133 -11.85 7.84 -5.24
N LYS A 134 -10.89 6.92 -5.13
CA LYS A 134 -9.65 6.97 -5.92
C LYS A 134 -9.87 6.76 -7.42
N ASN A 135 -10.96 6.09 -7.82
CA ASN A 135 -11.29 5.93 -9.24
C ASN A 135 -11.77 7.23 -9.88
N ASN A 136 -12.28 8.17 -9.07
CA ASN A 136 -12.82 9.46 -9.48
C ASN A 136 -11.95 10.66 -9.05
N TYR A 137 -10.75 10.41 -8.52
CA TYR A 137 -9.77 11.41 -8.12
C TYR A 137 -8.79 11.69 -9.24
#